data_AF-R2QB15-F1
#
_entry.id   AF-R2QB15-F1
#
_cell.length_a   1.000
_cell.length_b   1.000
_cell.length_c   1.000
_cell.angle_alpha   90.00
_cell.angle_beta   90.00
_cell.angle_gamma   90.00
#
_symmetry.space_group_name_H-M   'P 1'
#
loop_
_entity.id
_entity.type
_entity.pdbx_description
1 polymer ?
#
loop_
_entity_poly.entity_id
_entity_poly.type
_entity_poly.pdbx_seq_one_letter_code
_entity_poly.pdbx_strand_id
1 'polypeptide(L)'
;MTKFASITIDALLQIKRNSTVTFTNLGLSLLFSLLLNGLGRVYLVLVKAKLENQQQLDTSSLVSAQQQLILLLTIFQVLTAAALLTAAVLGTLYYSTIFTKHFLAAKEEFAIMKYLGASSGYVAFPLFLETWLTLLAGFGLGTKFIRLLYQGIADNSGTALRSYLIQPVYFIKAVELPVMIALTLISLVLTLRAYQKIETY
;
A
#
# COMPACT_ATOMS: atom_id res chain seq x y z
N MET A 1 -0.10 21.68 -28.33
CA MET A 1 -0.10 20.67 -27.25
C MET A 1 -1.36 20.86 -26.42
N THR A 2 -2.09 19.78 -26.10
CA THR A 2 -3.27 19.84 -25.24
C THR A 2 -2.84 20.17 -23.80
N LYS A 3 -3.63 20.95 -23.05
CA LYS A 3 -3.34 21.34 -21.65
C LYS A 3 -2.96 20.16 -20.75
N PHE A 4 -3.51 18.98 -21.03
CA PHE A 4 -3.20 17.75 -20.31
C PHE A 4 -1.76 17.27 -20.51
N ALA A 5 -1.22 17.39 -21.73
CA ALA A 5 0.14 17.00 -22.04
C ALA A 5 1.17 17.89 -21.34
N SER A 6 0.93 19.21 -21.25
CA SER A 6 1.82 20.12 -20.52
C SER A 6 1.82 19.82 -19.02
N ILE A 7 0.65 19.62 -18.43
CA ILE A 7 0.50 19.28 -17.00
C ILE A 7 1.21 17.97 -16.65
N THR A 8 1.13 16.97 -17.54
CA THR A 8 1.80 15.68 -17.34
C THR A 8 3.33 15.82 -17.43
N ILE A 9 3.83 16.62 -18.37
CA ILE A 9 5.27 16.90 -18.50
C ILE A 9 5.77 17.66 -17.27
N ASP A 10 5.03 18.66 -16.79
CA ASP A 10 5.38 19.41 -15.58
C ASP A 10 5.46 18.48 -14.35
N ALA A 11 4.54 17.53 -14.21
CA ALA A 11 4.59 16.52 -13.16
C ALA A 11 5.84 15.62 -13.25
N LEU A 12 6.21 15.19 -14.47
CA LEU A 12 7.43 14.38 -14.68
C LEU A 12 8.72 15.18 -14.40
N LEU A 13 8.72 16.47 -14.73
CA LEU A 13 9.83 17.37 -14.41
C LEU A 13 9.93 17.61 -12.91
N GLN A 14 8.81 17.75 -12.20
CA GLN A 14 8.78 17.85 -10.73
C GLN A 14 9.34 16.58 -10.07
N ILE A 15 8.92 15.40 -10.52
CA ILE A 15 9.48 14.10 -10.07
C ILE A 15 11.01 14.09 -10.16
N LYS A 16 11.56 14.57 -11.28
CA LYS A 16 13.01 14.63 -11.52
C LYS A 16 13.69 15.69 -10.64
N ARG A 17 13.09 16.87 -10.51
CA ARG A 17 13.65 18.00 -9.73
C ARG A 17 13.63 17.72 -8.22
N ASN A 18 12.59 17.03 -7.74
CA ASN A 18 12.39 16.67 -6.34
C ASN A 18 12.82 15.22 -6.05
N SER A 19 13.86 14.74 -6.76
CA SER A 19 14.26 13.32 -6.76
C SER A 19 14.42 12.73 -5.36
N THR A 20 15.00 13.45 -4.39
CA THR A 20 15.14 12.97 -3.01
C THR A 20 13.80 12.66 -2.33
N VAL A 21 12.80 13.53 -2.52
CA VAL A 21 11.45 13.32 -1.99
C VAL A 21 10.75 12.19 -2.74
N THR A 22 10.88 12.17 -4.07
CA THR A 22 10.38 11.09 -4.94
C THR A 22 10.93 9.72 -4.50
N PHE A 23 12.24 9.60 -4.30
CA PHE A 23 12.90 8.38 -3.85
C PHE A 23 12.45 7.96 -2.45
N THR A 24 12.27 8.92 -1.54
CA THR A 24 11.75 8.67 -0.20
C THR A 24 10.31 8.15 -0.26
N ASN A 25 9.45 8.75 -1.09
CA ASN A 25 8.07 8.31 -1.30
C ASN A 25 8.00 6.91 -1.92
N LEU A 26 8.83 6.64 -2.93
CA LEU A 26 8.91 5.34 -3.58
C LEU A 26 9.40 4.26 -2.61
N GLY A 27 10.49 4.53 -1.87
CA GLY A 27 11.03 3.60 -0.87
C GLY A 27 10.03 3.30 0.25
N LEU A 28 9.33 4.32 0.73
CA LEU A 28 8.28 4.14 1.73
C LEU A 28 7.12 3.30 1.18
N SER A 29 6.65 3.64 -0.02
CA SER A 29 5.56 2.92 -0.66
C SER A 29 5.94 1.46 -0.91
N LEU A 30 7.20 1.18 -1.22
CA LEU A 30 7.72 -0.17 -1.36
C LEU A 30 7.70 -0.89 -0.01
N LEU A 31 8.26 -0.31 1.06
CA LEU A 31 8.24 -0.91 2.41
C LEU A 31 6.81 -1.17 2.91
N PHE A 32 5.91 -0.22 2.65
CA PHE A 32 4.51 -0.34 3.06
C PHE A 32 3.79 -1.43 2.27
N SER A 33 4.03 -1.50 0.96
CA SER A 33 3.54 -2.60 0.12
C SER A 33 4.09 -3.94 0.58
N LEU A 34 5.36 -4.00 1.00
CA LEU A 34 5.95 -5.21 1.54
C LEU A 34 5.27 -5.65 2.84
N LEU A 35 5.11 -4.73 3.80
CA LEU A 35 4.48 -5.03 5.08
C LEU A 35 3.01 -5.44 4.92
N LEU A 36 2.21 -4.65 4.19
CA LEU A 36 0.78 -4.91 4.04
C LEU A 36 0.49 -6.14 3.20
N ASN A 37 1.15 -6.32 2.06
CA ASN A 37 0.94 -7.52 1.24
C ASN A 37 1.50 -8.77 1.94
N GLY A 38 2.62 -8.65 2.65
CA GLY A 38 3.24 -9.76 3.36
C GLY A 38 2.36 -10.24 4.51
N LEU A 39 2.01 -9.33 5.42
CA LEU A 39 1.12 -9.62 6.55
C LEU A 39 -0.29 -10.01 6.09
N GLY A 40 -0.80 -9.39 5.01
CA GLY A 40 -2.10 -9.74 4.43
C GLY A 40 -2.13 -11.17 3.90
N ARG A 41 -1.04 -11.62 3.25
CA ARG A 41 -0.91 -13.01 2.80
C ARG A 41 -0.80 -13.98 3.99
N VAL A 42 -0.03 -13.64 5.02
CA VAL A 42 0.04 -14.44 6.26
C VAL A 42 -1.34 -14.57 6.91
N TYR A 43 -2.06 -13.47 7.03
CA TYR A 43 -3.44 -13.46 7.55
C TYR A 43 -4.34 -14.42 6.76
N LEU A 44 -4.26 -14.38 5.43
CA LEU A 44 -5.04 -15.27 4.58
C LEU A 44 -4.64 -16.74 4.70
N VAL A 45 -3.35 -17.05 4.87
CA VAL A 45 -2.88 -18.43 5.16
C VAL A 45 -3.50 -18.92 6.48
N LEU A 46 -3.46 -18.09 7.53
CA LEU A 46 -4.02 -18.43 8.85
C LEU A 46 -5.53 -18.67 8.79
N VAL A 47 -6.26 -17.83 8.05
CA VAL A 47 -7.71 -17.99 7.83
C VAL A 47 -8.01 -19.29 7.10
N LYS A 48 -7.29 -19.59 6.02
CA LYS A 48 -7.45 -20.85 5.25
C LYS A 48 -7.17 -22.06 6.14
N ALA A 49 -6.04 -22.08 6.83
CA ALA A 49 -5.65 -23.18 7.72
C ALA A 49 -6.69 -23.41 8.82
N LYS A 50 -7.25 -22.34 9.40
CA LYS A 50 -8.30 -22.45 10.41
C LYS A 50 -9.58 -23.08 9.84
N LEU A 51 -10.03 -22.61 8.67
CA LEU A 51 -11.23 -23.14 8.01
C LEU A 51 -11.10 -24.63 7.68
N GLU A 52 -9.96 -25.05 7.14
CA GLU A 52 -9.69 -26.46 6.80
C GLU A 52 -9.68 -27.36 8.06
N ASN A 53 -9.08 -26.89 9.16
CA ASN A 53 -9.04 -27.64 10.43
C ASN A 53 -10.40 -27.66 11.15
N GLN A 54 -11.25 -26.66 10.95
CA GLN A 54 -12.61 -26.63 11.51
C GLN A 54 -13.55 -27.62 10.81
N GLN A 55 -13.39 -27.83 9.50
CA GLN A 55 -14.20 -28.79 8.75
C GLN A 55 -13.89 -30.26 9.09
N GLN A 56 -12.69 -30.54 9.62
CA GLN A 56 -12.26 -31.89 10.00
C GLN A 56 -12.69 -32.30 11.42
N LEU A 57 -13.15 -31.37 12.26
CA LEU A 57 -13.56 -31.62 13.65
C LEU A 57 -14.75 -32.59 13.78
N ASP A 58 -15.57 -32.74 12.74
CA ASP A 58 -16.79 -33.56 12.79
C ASP A 58 -16.53 -35.08 12.69
N THR A 59 -15.29 -35.53 12.54
CA THR A 59 -15.01 -36.95 12.18
C THR A 59 -14.00 -37.71 13.05
N SER A 60 -13.41 -37.14 14.12
CA SER A 60 -12.36 -37.85 14.89
C SER A 60 -12.41 -37.68 16.41
N SER A 61 -11.92 -38.69 17.14
CA SER A 61 -11.77 -38.76 18.59
C SER A 61 -10.61 -37.93 19.17
N LEU A 62 -9.89 -37.17 18.34
CA LEU A 62 -8.73 -36.33 18.71
C LEU A 62 -9.12 -34.85 18.94
N VAL A 63 -10.37 -34.64 19.38
CA VAL A 63 -11.04 -33.34 19.52
C VAL A 63 -10.21 -32.30 20.30
N SER A 64 -9.46 -32.70 21.32
CA SER A 64 -8.72 -31.78 22.19
C SER A 64 -7.49 -31.13 21.53
N ALA A 65 -6.68 -31.90 20.81
CA ALA A 65 -5.48 -31.38 20.13
C ALA A 65 -5.85 -30.46 18.96
N GLN A 66 -6.92 -30.80 18.24
CA GLN A 66 -7.40 -30.01 17.11
C GLN A 66 -8.06 -28.69 17.56
N GLN A 67 -8.79 -28.71 18.69
CA GLN A 67 -9.29 -27.49 19.33
C GLN A 67 -8.16 -26.56 19.79
N GLN A 68 -7.08 -27.10 20.36
CA GLN A 68 -5.89 -26.31 20.74
C GLN A 68 -5.23 -25.66 19.52
N LEU A 69 -5.12 -26.37 18.40
CA LEU A 69 -4.59 -25.83 17.16
C LEU A 69 -5.46 -24.68 16.60
N ILE A 70 -6.79 -24.83 16.62
CA ILE A 70 -7.71 -23.78 16.15
C ILE A 70 -7.64 -22.53 17.04
N LEU A 71 -7.50 -22.70 18.36
CA LEU A 71 -7.28 -21.60 19.29
C LEU A 71 -5.99 -20.85 18.95
N LEU A 72 -4.89 -21.59 18.74
CA LEU A 72 -3.60 -21.01 18.38
C LEU A 72 -3.66 -20.23 17.06
N LEU A 73 -4.27 -20.83 16.02
CA LEU A 73 -4.47 -20.17 14.72
C LEU A 73 -5.32 -18.90 14.85
N THR A 74 -6.33 -18.91 15.74
CA THR A 74 -7.17 -17.73 16.00
C THR A 74 -6.38 -16.61 16.68
N ILE A 75 -5.53 -16.93 17.66
CA ILE A 75 -4.67 -15.95 18.32
C ILE A 75 -3.72 -15.32 17.29
N PHE A 76 -3.05 -16.12 16.47
CA PHE A 76 -2.15 -15.61 15.42
C PHE A 76 -2.89 -14.79 14.36
N GLN A 77 -4.11 -15.18 13.98
CA GLN A 77 -4.95 -14.42 13.06
C GLN A 77 -5.25 -13.02 13.63
N VAL A 78 -5.65 -12.94 14.90
CA VAL A 78 -5.96 -11.66 15.57
C VAL A 78 -4.71 -10.79 15.71
N LEU A 79 -3.57 -11.37 16.11
CA LEU A 79 -2.30 -10.65 16.20
C LEU A 79 -1.86 -10.11 14.84
N THR A 80 -2.00 -10.89 13.77
CA THR A 80 -1.67 -10.47 12.41
C THR A 80 -2.61 -9.35 11.93
N ALA A 81 -3.90 -9.43 12.25
CA ALA A 81 -4.86 -8.37 11.93
C ALA A 81 -4.53 -7.06 12.69
N ALA A 82 -4.18 -7.14 13.97
CA ALA A 82 -3.76 -5.99 14.77
C ALA A 82 -2.46 -5.36 14.22
N ALA A 83 -1.50 -6.18 13.80
CA ALA A 83 -0.27 -5.72 13.16
C ALA A 83 -0.55 -5.02 11.82
N LEU A 84 -1.46 -5.58 11.00
CA LEU A 84 -1.92 -4.96 9.75
C LEU A 84 -2.55 -3.59 9.98
N LEU A 85 -3.47 -3.49 10.96
CA LEU A 85 -4.12 -2.23 11.30
C LEU A 85 -3.08 -1.20 11.77
N THR A 86 -2.17 -1.60 12.65
CA THR A 86 -1.12 -0.73 13.19
C THR A 86 -0.19 -0.24 12.09
N ALA A 87 0.26 -1.13 11.21
CA ALA A 87 1.04 -0.77 10.05
C ALA A 87 0.29 0.24 9.19
N ALA A 88 -0.98 -0.04 8.85
CA ALA A 88 -1.81 0.83 8.02
C ALA A 88 -1.92 2.26 8.59
N VAL A 89 -2.20 2.39 9.89
CA VAL A 89 -2.31 3.68 10.58
C VAL A 89 -0.97 4.42 10.60
N LEU A 90 0.11 3.76 11.05
CA LEU A 90 1.43 4.37 11.15
C LEU A 90 1.96 4.82 9.78
N GLY A 91 1.78 4.01 8.74
CA GLY A 91 2.20 4.38 7.40
C GLY A 91 1.40 5.56 6.84
N THR A 92 0.10 5.62 7.11
CA THR A 92 -0.73 6.78 6.71
C THR A 92 -0.26 8.07 7.40
N LEU A 93 0.02 8.02 8.71
CA LEU A 93 0.52 9.16 9.47
C LEU A 93 1.90 9.63 8.97
N TYR A 94 2.80 8.68 8.73
CA TYR A 94 4.13 8.98 8.22
C TYR A 94 4.07 9.58 6.81
N TYR A 95 3.23 9.01 5.95
CA TYR A 95 3.03 9.52 4.60
C TYR A 95 2.46 10.94 4.59
N SER A 96 1.44 11.21 5.42
CA SER A 96 0.89 12.56 5.61
C SER A 96 1.96 13.57 6.05
N THR A 97 2.93 13.13 6.86
CA THR A 97 4.03 13.97 7.32
C THR A 97 5.00 14.30 6.19
N ILE A 98 5.40 13.31 5.38
CA ILE A 98 6.26 13.53 4.21
C ILE A 98 5.57 14.45 3.20
N PHE A 99 4.32 14.17 2.86
CA PHE A 99 3.55 14.99 1.93
C PHE A 99 3.47 16.44 2.38
N THR A 100 3.24 16.69 3.67
CA THR A 100 3.22 18.06 4.22
C THR A 100 4.56 18.75 4.09
N LYS A 101 5.68 18.07 4.36
CA LYS A 101 7.03 18.63 4.16
C LYS A 101 7.29 18.99 2.70
N HIS A 102 6.90 18.11 1.79
CA HIS A 102 7.02 18.33 0.35
C HIS A 102 6.19 19.53 -0.11
N PHE A 103 4.93 19.61 0.33
CA PHE A 103 4.06 20.76 0.06
C PHE A 103 4.68 22.07 0.56
N LEU A 104 5.25 22.08 1.77
CA LEU A 104 5.90 23.27 2.33
C LEU A 104 7.14 23.69 1.54
N ALA A 105 7.86 22.74 0.94
CA ALA A 105 9.01 23.04 0.08
C ALA A 105 8.57 23.63 -1.28
N ALA A 106 7.43 23.19 -1.81
CA ALA A 106 6.91 23.68 -3.09
C ALA A 106 6.00 24.92 -2.98
N LYS A 107 5.65 25.36 -1.76
CA LYS A 107 4.68 26.44 -1.51
C LYS A 107 5.05 27.76 -2.19
N GLU A 108 6.33 28.12 -2.22
CA GLU A 108 6.79 29.40 -2.78
C GLU A 108 6.70 29.38 -4.30
N GLU A 109 7.02 28.25 -4.91
CA GLU A 109 6.84 28.02 -6.34
C GLU A 109 5.35 28.09 -6.73
N PHE A 110 4.47 27.52 -5.89
CA PHE A 110 3.02 27.60 -6.09
C PHE A 110 2.50 29.02 -6.02
N ALA A 111 3.01 29.84 -5.08
CA ALA A 111 2.66 31.25 -4.98
C ALA A 111 3.11 32.03 -6.22
N ILE A 112 4.32 31.77 -6.74
CA ILE A 112 4.82 32.39 -7.98
C ILE A 112 3.94 31.99 -9.18
N MET A 113 3.59 30.71 -9.32
CA MET A 113 2.72 30.24 -10.41
C MET A 113 1.33 30.90 -10.35
N LYS A 114 0.75 31.03 -9.15
CA LYS A 114 -0.51 31.75 -8.94
C LYS A 114 -0.39 33.23 -9.31
N TYR A 115 0.70 33.89 -8.91
CA TYR A 115 0.95 35.30 -9.26
C TYR A 115 1.03 35.49 -10.79
N LEU A 116 1.55 34.51 -11.52
CA LEU A 116 1.60 34.49 -12.99
C LEU A 116 0.26 34.09 -13.65
N GLY A 117 -0.81 33.89 -12.86
CA GLY A 117 -2.16 33.62 -13.34
C GLY A 117 -2.52 32.14 -13.47
N ALA A 118 -1.72 31.21 -12.93
CA ALA A 118 -2.09 29.80 -12.90
C ALA A 118 -3.27 29.56 -11.95
N SER A 119 -4.23 28.73 -12.38
CA SER A 119 -5.34 28.32 -11.52
C SER A 119 -4.86 27.35 -10.43
N SER A 120 -5.52 27.35 -9.26
CA SER A 120 -5.19 26.44 -8.15
C SER A 120 -5.17 24.96 -8.58
N GLY A 121 -6.04 24.58 -9.52
CA GLY A 121 -6.09 23.23 -10.07
C GLY A 121 -4.89 22.89 -10.95
N TYR A 122 -4.39 23.85 -11.74
CA TYR A 122 -3.17 23.68 -12.54
C TYR A 122 -1.94 23.45 -11.65
N VAL A 123 -1.92 24.07 -10.47
CA VAL A 123 -0.81 23.96 -9.51
C VAL A 123 -0.89 22.68 -8.67
N ALA A 124 -2.08 22.29 -8.22
CA ALA A 124 -2.27 21.13 -7.35
C ALA A 124 -2.24 19.78 -8.08
N PHE A 125 -2.59 19.74 -9.37
CA PHE A 125 -2.70 18.47 -10.10
C PHE A 125 -1.33 17.81 -10.40
N PRO A 126 -0.25 18.54 -10.75
CA PRO A 126 1.09 17.95 -10.85
C PRO A 126 1.54 17.30 -9.53
N LEU A 127 1.24 17.94 -8.40
CA LEU A 127 1.51 17.40 -7.06
C LEU A 127 0.77 16.08 -6.82
N PHE A 128 -0.51 16.00 -7.22
CA PHE A 128 -1.26 14.73 -7.17
C PHE A 128 -0.61 13.65 -8.03
N LEU A 129 -0.27 13.98 -9.29
CA LEU A 129 0.30 13.01 -10.22
C LEU A 129 1.65 12.48 -9.72
N GLU A 130 2.54 13.35 -9.25
CA GLU A 130 3.83 12.95 -8.66
C GLU A 130 3.63 11.98 -7.48
N THR A 131 2.77 12.38 -6.55
CA THR A 131 2.43 11.64 -5.34
C THR A 131 1.80 10.28 -5.67
N TRP A 132 0.83 10.27 -6.58
CA TRP A 132 0.10 9.07 -6.99
C TRP A 132 0.97 8.11 -7.79
N LEU A 133 1.76 8.60 -8.75
CA LEU A 133 2.64 7.76 -9.57
C LEU A 133 3.75 7.11 -8.72
N THR A 134 4.34 7.85 -7.78
CA THR A 134 5.37 7.30 -6.89
C THR A 134 4.84 6.24 -5.95
N LEU A 135 3.64 6.44 -5.39
CA LEU A 135 2.94 5.42 -4.60
C LEU A 135 2.59 4.18 -5.43
N LEU A 136 2.04 4.34 -6.62
CA LEU A 136 1.69 3.20 -7.47
C LEU A 136 2.94 2.44 -7.94
N ALA A 137 4.02 3.13 -8.26
CA ALA A 137 5.29 2.52 -8.62
C ALA A 137 5.86 1.69 -7.46
N GLY A 138 5.93 2.27 -6.26
CA GLY A 138 6.39 1.56 -5.06
C GLY A 138 5.49 0.37 -4.70
N PHE A 139 4.17 0.54 -4.79
CA PHE A 139 3.21 -0.54 -4.60
C PHE A 139 3.43 -1.69 -5.60
N GLY A 140 3.54 -1.38 -6.88
CA GLY A 140 3.75 -2.36 -7.94
C GLY A 140 5.07 -3.13 -7.79
N LEU A 141 6.15 -2.43 -7.44
CA LEU A 141 7.45 -3.06 -7.17
C LEU A 141 7.39 -3.97 -5.94
N GLY A 142 6.85 -3.49 -4.83
CA GLY A 142 6.72 -4.28 -3.60
C GLY A 142 5.86 -5.53 -3.79
N THR A 143 4.75 -5.39 -4.52
CA THR A 143 3.85 -6.50 -4.84
C THR A 143 4.54 -7.57 -5.68
N LYS A 144 5.25 -7.16 -6.74
CA LYS A 144 6.05 -8.08 -7.56
C LYS A 144 7.12 -8.80 -6.73
N PHE A 145 7.84 -8.06 -5.90
CA PHE A 145 8.89 -8.63 -5.04
C PHE A 145 8.33 -9.68 -4.09
N ILE A 146 7.22 -9.40 -3.41
CA ILE A 146 6.57 -10.38 -2.52
C ILE A 146 6.05 -11.59 -3.25
N ARG A 147 5.55 -11.42 -4.48
CA ARG A 147 5.13 -12.55 -5.31
C ARG A 147 6.31 -13.47 -5.61
N LEU A 148 7.47 -12.90 -5.95
CA LEU A 148 8.69 -13.67 -6.19
C LEU A 148 9.19 -14.37 -4.92
N LEU A 149 9.23 -13.66 -3.79
CA LEU A 149 9.59 -14.25 -2.49
C LEU A 149 8.68 -15.42 -2.13
N TYR A 150 7.37 -15.21 -2.27
CA TYR A 150 6.38 -16.22 -1.94
C TYR A 150 6.51 -17.47 -2.82
N GLN A 151 6.71 -17.27 -4.12
CA GLN A 151 6.97 -18.36 -5.05
C GLN A 151 8.26 -19.10 -4.69
N GLY A 152 9.34 -18.37 -4.37
CA GLY A 152 10.59 -18.97 -3.91
C GLY A 152 10.41 -19.81 -2.64
N ILE A 153 9.64 -19.35 -1.66
CA ILE A 153 9.33 -20.12 -0.44
C ILE A 153 8.52 -21.37 -0.80
N ALA A 154 7.49 -21.23 -1.63
CA ALA A 154 6.62 -22.35 -2.02
C ALA A 154 7.38 -23.43 -2.81
N ASP A 155 8.27 -23.04 -3.72
CA ASP A 155 9.04 -23.97 -4.55
C ASP A 155 10.15 -24.68 -3.75
N ASN A 156 10.63 -24.10 -2.66
CA ASN A 156 11.58 -24.73 -1.73
C ASN A 156 10.90 -25.40 -0.53
N SER A 157 9.57 -25.38 -0.46
CA SER A 157 8.82 -26.02 0.62
C SER A 157 8.52 -27.49 0.32
N GLY A 158 8.49 -28.32 1.37
CA GLY A 158 8.02 -29.70 1.24
C GLY A 158 6.58 -29.77 0.73
N THR A 159 6.20 -30.90 0.11
CA THR A 159 4.89 -31.10 -0.55
C THR A 159 3.69 -30.77 0.35
N ALA A 160 3.79 -31.08 1.66
CA ALA A 160 2.75 -30.79 2.64
C ALA A 160 2.59 -29.29 2.95
N LEU A 161 3.68 -28.51 2.99
CA LEU A 161 3.60 -27.07 3.24
C LEU A 161 3.19 -26.30 1.98
N ARG A 162 3.58 -26.82 0.81
CA ARG A 162 3.28 -26.25 -0.49
C ARG A 162 1.77 -26.16 -0.75
N SER A 163 0.96 -27.13 -0.32
CA SER A 163 -0.50 -27.11 -0.51
C SER A 163 -1.20 -25.99 0.27
N TYR A 164 -0.68 -25.62 1.44
CA TYR A 164 -1.16 -24.47 2.22
C TYR A 164 -0.68 -23.15 1.62
N LEU A 165 0.54 -23.13 1.07
CA LEU A 165 1.14 -21.96 0.44
C LEU A 165 0.61 -21.71 -0.98
N ILE A 166 0.17 -22.70 -1.76
CA ILE A 166 -0.44 -22.39 -3.05
C ILE A 166 -1.82 -21.76 -2.82
N GLN A 167 -1.86 -20.44 -2.95
CA GLN A 167 -3.08 -19.65 -2.89
C GLN A 167 -3.54 -19.31 -4.32
N PRO A 168 -4.84 -19.46 -4.62
CA PRO A 168 -5.36 -19.09 -5.92
C PRO A 168 -5.30 -17.58 -6.13
N VAL A 169 -5.22 -17.15 -7.39
CA VAL A 169 -4.94 -15.74 -7.77
C VAL A 169 -5.95 -14.75 -7.18
N TYR A 170 -7.20 -15.16 -6.93
CA TYR A 170 -8.21 -14.31 -6.31
C TYR A 170 -7.92 -13.98 -4.83
N PHE A 171 -7.23 -14.85 -4.08
CA PHE A 171 -6.77 -14.57 -2.72
C PHE A 171 -5.70 -13.48 -2.70
N ILE A 172 -4.79 -13.51 -3.67
CA ILE A 172 -3.74 -12.51 -3.82
C ILE A 172 -4.36 -11.13 -4.15
N LYS A 173 -5.33 -11.11 -5.06
CA LYS A 173 -6.07 -9.88 -5.42
C LYS A 173 -6.91 -9.32 -4.26
N ALA A 174 -7.37 -10.16 -3.34
CA ALA A 174 -8.14 -9.74 -2.17
C ALA A 174 -7.33 -8.86 -1.19
N VAL A 175 -6.00 -8.92 -1.23
CA VAL A 175 -5.12 -8.02 -0.45
C VAL A 175 -4.67 -6.85 -1.30
N GLU A 176 -4.25 -7.10 -2.54
CA GLU A 176 -3.65 -6.08 -3.41
C GLU A 176 -4.63 -4.97 -3.79
N LEU A 177 -5.89 -5.31 -4.11
CA LEU A 177 -6.89 -4.32 -4.54
C LEU A 177 -7.27 -3.33 -3.43
N PRO A 178 -7.64 -3.76 -2.20
CA PRO A 178 -7.92 -2.82 -1.12
C PRO A 178 -6.74 -1.90 -0.80
N VAL A 179 -5.51 -2.41 -0.84
CA VAL A 179 -4.31 -1.60 -0.60
C VAL A 179 -4.12 -0.55 -1.70
N MET A 180 -4.28 -0.93 -2.97
CA MET A 180 -4.19 0.00 -4.10
C MET A 180 -5.27 1.10 -4.03
N ILE A 181 -6.50 0.74 -3.68
CA ILE A 181 -7.61 1.69 -3.49
C ILE A 181 -7.28 2.65 -2.34
N ALA A 182 -6.83 2.12 -1.19
CA ALA A 182 -6.47 2.92 -0.03
C ALA A 182 -5.35 3.93 -0.34
N LEU A 183 -4.28 3.50 -1.03
CA LEU A 183 -3.19 4.38 -1.44
C LEU A 183 -3.66 5.50 -2.38
N THR A 184 -4.56 5.17 -3.31
CA THR A 184 -5.15 6.15 -4.24
C THR A 184 -5.98 7.19 -3.48
N LEU A 185 -6.81 6.74 -2.54
CA LEU A 185 -7.63 7.63 -1.70
C LEU A 185 -6.76 8.52 -0.80
N ILE A 186 -5.70 7.98 -0.21
CA ILE A 186 -4.76 8.76 0.61
C ILE A 186 -4.12 9.88 -0.22
N SER A 187 -3.63 9.55 -1.43
CA SER A 187 -3.06 10.55 -2.34
C SER A 187 -4.08 11.65 -2.65
N LEU A 188 -5.31 11.27 -3.01
CA LEU A 188 -6.38 12.21 -3.33
C LEU A 188 -6.72 13.13 -2.15
N VAL A 189 -6.90 12.59 -0.94
CA VAL A 189 -7.23 13.36 0.26
C VAL A 189 -6.12 14.36 0.61
N LEU A 190 -4.86 13.94 0.50
CA LEU A 190 -3.72 14.80 0.77
C LEU A 190 -3.60 15.92 -0.26
N THR A 191 -3.81 15.63 -1.55
CA THR A 191 -3.87 16.67 -2.59
C THR A 191 -5.03 17.63 -2.36
N LEU A 192 -6.23 17.16 -2.01
CA LEU A 192 -7.37 18.04 -1.73
C LEU A 192 -7.06 19.00 -0.56
N ARG A 193 -6.38 18.51 0.49
CA ARG A 193 -5.92 19.36 1.59
C ARG A 193 -4.86 20.38 1.13
N ALA A 194 -3.95 19.97 0.25
CA ALA A 194 -2.98 20.89 -0.36
C ALA A 194 -3.69 21.96 -1.23
N TYR A 195 -4.68 21.56 -2.01
CA TYR A 195 -5.48 22.45 -2.85
C TYR A 195 -6.18 23.52 -2.03
N GLN A 196 -6.85 23.13 -0.93
CA GLN A 196 -7.49 24.07 0.00
C GLN A 196 -6.48 25.06 0.58
N LYS A 197 -5.29 24.59 0.98
CA LYS A 197 -4.22 25.47 1.46
C LYS A 197 -3.73 26.41 0.38
N ILE A 198 -3.57 25.94 -0.86
CA ILE A 198 -3.18 26.77 -2.00
C ILE A 198 -4.22 27.85 -2.24
N GLU A 199 -5.53 27.55 -2.19
CA GLU A 199 -6.59 28.55 -2.38
C GLU A 199 -6.56 29.67 -1.34
N THR A 200 -6.18 29.36 -0.10
CA THR A 200 -6.08 30.36 0.98
C THR A 200 -4.85 31.28 0.89
N TYR A 201 -3.91 31.00 -0.03
CA TYR A 201 -2.76 31.86 -0.35
C TYR A 201 -3.01 32.66 -1.64
#